data_AF-A0A803N7X0-F1
#
_entry.id   AF-A0A803N7X0-F1
#
_cell.length_a   1.000
_cell.length_b   1.000
_cell.length_c   1.000
_cell.angle_alpha   90.00
_cell.angle_beta   90.00
_cell.angle_gamma   90.00
#
_symmetry.space_group_name_H-M   'P 1'
#
loop_
_entity.id
_entity.type
_entity.pdbx_description
1 polymer ?
#
loop_
_entity_poly.entity_id
_entity_poly.type
_entity_poly.pdbx_seq_one_letter_code
_entity_poly.pdbx_strand_id
1 'polypeptide(L)'
;MVCEIIVSSVCQNLTRLSLWVTPIDAKWLQRLITSFPLLEHLYLGGCMLQEVIKLSSQSLKEICFKDCMKLVEAEFDTPKLQSFKYGGETIPRFYLNSVADYRTAEFSALFQHMDSLWFMRLYDILRYFKIQDLTFEIYSIGEDISFNAEDYTGKQFPLFELNNMKLVMFLFETTSTINYISLLDGLFWNLRPRILSFFKLYCLSPQNLKGLLKCLVAEEPNCYCSQNLDCWRHSLKDIKLITVKGWESDTVFNAMTLNDLTNYLDDWVIEAKEPLKYPVKNPLNCHGAKLFRLFYVVSVPVPKALCQPVLLPS
;
A
#
# COMPACT_ATOMS: atom_id res chain seq x y z
N MET A 1 -3.85 3.95 -33.59
CA MET A 1 -4.88 2.91 -33.82
C MET A 1 -6.07 3.28 -32.94
N VAL A 2 -7.23 3.56 -33.51
CA VAL A 2 -8.45 3.86 -32.75
C VAL A 2 -9.16 2.54 -32.52
N CYS A 3 -9.27 2.10 -31.26
CA CYS A 3 -10.10 0.94 -30.92
C CYS A 3 -11.56 1.39 -30.95
N GLU A 4 -12.29 1.02 -31.99
CA GLU A 4 -13.73 1.24 -32.06
C GLU A 4 -14.45 0.02 -31.48
N ILE A 5 -14.83 0.09 -30.20
CA ILE A 5 -15.72 -0.91 -29.60
C ILE A 5 -17.13 -0.58 -30.08
N ILE A 6 -17.62 -1.32 -31.07
CA ILE A 6 -19.02 -1.25 -31.50
C ILE A 6 -19.87 -1.91 -30.41
N VAL A 7 -20.49 -1.09 -29.56
CA VAL A 7 -21.40 -1.56 -28.52
C VAL A 7 -22.71 -2.00 -29.18
N SER A 8 -22.77 -3.27 -29.59
CA SER A 8 -24.04 -3.86 -30.02
C SER A 8 -24.95 -4.08 -28.79
N SER A 9 -26.27 -4.05 -29.00
CA SER A 9 -27.29 -4.33 -27.98
C SER A 9 -27.17 -5.71 -27.30
N VAL A 10 -26.26 -6.56 -27.76
CA VAL A 10 -26.02 -7.92 -27.26
C VAL A 10 -25.16 -7.93 -25.98
N CYS A 11 -24.44 -6.86 -25.67
CA CYS A 11 -23.51 -6.79 -24.53
C CYS A 11 -24.10 -6.18 -23.24
N GLN A 12 -25.43 -6.13 -23.08
CA GLN A 12 -26.07 -5.48 -21.92
C GLN A 12 -25.74 -6.14 -20.57
N ASN A 13 -25.32 -7.42 -20.58
CA ASN A 13 -24.94 -8.16 -19.38
C ASN A 13 -23.44 -8.09 -19.05
N LEU A 14 -22.70 -7.18 -19.70
CA LEU A 14 -21.27 -7.02 -19.44
C LEU A 14 -21.04 -6.52 -18.01
N THR A 15 -20.41 -7.35 -17.18
CA THR A 15 -20.07 -7.00 -15.79
C THR A 15 -18.62 -6.61 -15.58
N ARG A 16 -17.74 -6.93 -16.53
CA ARG A 16 -16.30 -6.66 -16.46
C ARG A 16 -15.81 -6.11 -17.79
N LEU A 17 -15.05 -5.01 -17.74
CA LEU A 17 -14.41 -4.41 -18.89
C LEU A 17 -12.94 -4.16 -18.59
N SER A 18 -12.07 -4.70 -19.45
CA SER A 18 -10.62 -4.48 -19.37
C SER A 18 -10.11 -3.90 -20.67
N LEU A 19 -9.49 -2.73 -20.59
CA LEU A 19 -8.85 -2.05 -21.72
C LEU A 19 -7.36 -1.96 -21.46
N TRP A 20 -6.58 -2.22 -22.51
CA TRP A 20 -5.12 -2.23 -22.44
C TRP A 20 -4.52 -1.39 -23.56
N VAL A 21 -3.49 -0.61 -23.24
CA VAL A 21 -2.64 0.13 -24.20
C VAL A 21 -3.48 0.92 -25.22
N THR A 22 -4.61 1.47 -24.74
CA THR A 22 -5.60 2.13 -25.58
C THR A 22 -5.62 3.63 -25.27
N PRO A 23 -5.57 4.52 -26.27
CA PRO A 23 -5.88 5.93 -26.08
C PRO A 23 -7.36 6.08 -25.73
N ILE A 24 -7.66 6.71 -24.59
CA ILE A 24 -9.02 6.83 -24.07
C ILE A 24 -9.37 8.31 -23.93
N ASP A 25 -10.37 8.74 -24.69
CA ASP A 25 -11.07 10.01 -24.47
C ASP A 25 -12.04 9.87 -23.28
N ALA A 26 -12.06 10.86 -22.38
CA ALA A 26 -12.85 10.82 -21.17
C ALA A 26 -14.36 10.74 -21.47
N LYS A 27 -14.84 11.47 -22.49
CA LYS A 27 -16.26 11.46 -22.90
C LYS A 27 -16.64 10.11 -23.51
N TRP A 28 -15.75 9.51 -24.28
CA TRP A 28 -15.93 8.17 -24.82
C TRP A 28 -16.02 7.13 -23.70
N LEU A 29 -15.13 7.16 -22.70
CA LEU A 29 -15.17 6.23 -21.57
C LEU A 29 -16.47 6.35 -20.78
N GLN A 30 -16.93 7.58 -20.49
CA GLN A 30 -18.20 7.79 -19.81
C GLN A 30 -19.40 7.26 -20.61
N ARG A 31 -19.44 7.47 -21.94
CA ARG A 31 -20.49 6.92 -22.81
C ARG A 31 -20.46 5.38 -22.80
N LEU A 32 -19.28 4.79 -22.82
CA LEU A 32 -19.08 3.35 -22.79
C LEU A 32 -19.63 2.76 -21.48
N ILE A 33 -19.25 3.33 -20.33
CA ILE A 33 -19.74 2.91 -19.00
C ILE A 33 -21.27 3.05 -18.92
N THR A 34 -21.83 4.16 -19.43
CA THR A 34 -23.28 4.40 -19.45
C THR A 34 -24.03 3.37 -20.30
N SER A 35 -23.37 2.82 -21.34
CA SER A 35 -23.95 1.79 -22.21
C SER A 35 -23.98 0.39 -21.56
N PHE A 36 -23.27 0.19 -20.45
CA PHE A 36 -23.19 -1.07 -19.72
C PHE A 36 -23.72 -0.90 -18.29
N PRO A 37 -25.05 -0.91 -18.08
CA PRO A 37 -25.66 -0.62 -16.78
C PRO A 37 -25.35 -1.67 -15.70
N LEU A 38 -24.84 -2.85 -16.09
CA LEU A 38 -24.44 -3.93 -15.20
C LEU A 38 -22.92 -4.02 -15.00
N LEU A 39 -22.15 -3.04 -15.50
CA LEU A 39 -20.70 -3.05 -15.39
C LEU A 39 -20.26 -2.83 -13.95
N GLU A 40 -19.65 -3.85 -13.34
CA GLU A 40 -19.20 -3.83 -11.95
C GLU A 40 -17.70 -3.63 -11.81
N HIS A 41 -16.91 -4.03 -12.82
CA HIS A 41 -15.45 -3.94 -12.78
C HIS A 41 -14.89 -3.24 -14.03
N LEU A 42 -14.09 -2.20 -13.81
CA LEU A 42 -13.36 -1.49 -14.86
C LEU A 42 -11.85 -1.61 -14.61
N TYR A 43 -11.12 -2.10 -15.61
CA TYR A 43 -9.67 -2.18 -15.61
C TYR A 43 -9.10 -1.40 -16.80
N LEU A 44 -8.18 -0.47 -16.54
CA LEU A 44 -7.45 0.30 -17.54
C LEU A 44 -5.94 0.10 -17.32
N GLY A 45 -5.25 -0.54 -18.26
CA GLY A 45 -3.82 -0.89 -18.16
C GLY A 45 -2.99 -0.29 -19.28
N GLY A 46 -1.97 0.52 -18.99
CA GLY A 46 -1.12 1.12 -20.02
C GLY A 46 -1.85 2.11 -20.94
N CYS A 47 -3.05 2.56 -20.57
CA CYS A 47 -3.87 3.43 -21.39
C CYS A 47 -3.32 4.87 -21.41
N MET A 48 -3.43 5.56 -22.54
CA MET A 48 -3.18 7.00 -22.61
C MET A 48 -4.49 7.74 -22.30
N LEU A 49 -4.57 8.30 -21.11
CA LEU A 49 -5.76 8.97 -20.61
C LEU A 49 -5.70 10.49 -20.88
N GLN A 50 -6.81 11.17 -20.65
CA GLN A 50 -6.79 12.63 -20.49
C GLN A 50 -6.27 12.98 -19.10
N GLU A 51 -5.78 14.21 -18.95
CA GLU A 51 -5.25 14.70 -17.67
C GLU A 51 -6.29 14.68 -16.56
N VAL A 52 -7.55 15.00 -16.90
CA VAL A 52 -8.68 14.98 -15.98
C VAL A 52 -9.74 14.04 -16.50
N ILE A 53 -10.19 13.11 -15.66
CA ILE A 53 -11.29 12.20 -15.95
C ILE A 53 -12.39 12.37 -14.91
N LYS A 54 -13.65 12.32 -15.36
CA LYS A 54 -14.82 12.22 -14.50
C LYS A 54 -15.61 10.98 -14.88
N LEU A 55 -15.82 10.06 -13.94
CA LEU A 55 -16.59 8.84 -14.16
C LEU A 55 -17.78 8.80 -13.22
N SER A 56 -18.97 8.59 -13.77
CA SER A 56 -20.19 8.32 -12.99
C SER A 56 -20.75 6.96 -13.36
N SER A 57 -21.08 6.14 -12.36
CA SER A 57 -21.67 4.82 -12.53
C SER A 57 -22.43 4.36 -11.30
N GLN A 58 -23.62 3.79 -11.51
CA GLN A 58 -24.46 3.23 -10.45
C GLN A 58 -24.19 1.75 -10.17
N SER A 59 -23.29 1.11 -10.93
CA SER A 59 -23.01 -0.33 -10.88
C SER A 59 -21.56 -0.66 -10.55
N LEU A 60 -20.60 0.24 -10.85
CA LEU A 60 -19.18 -0.02 -10.61
C LEU A 60 -18.90 -0.24 -9.13
N LYS A 61 -18.29 -1.40 -8.84
CA LYS A 61 -17.82 -1.84 -7.53
C LYS A 61 -16.30 -1.83 -7.44
N GLU A 62 -15.61 -2.00 -8.57
CA GLU A 62 -14.15 -2.02 -8.67
C GLU A 62 -13.64 -1.17 -9.84
N ILE A 63 -12.64 -0.33 -9.56
CA ILE A 63 -11.91 0.43 -10.58
C ILE A 63 -10.41 0.15 -10.41
N CYS A 64 -9.75 -0.15 -11.52
CA CYS A 64 -8.31 -0.35 -11.58
C CYS A 64 -7.67 0.52 -12.67
N PHE A 65 -6.70 1.34 -12.27
CA PHE A 65 -5.77 2.02 -13.17
C PHE A 65 -4.38 1.43 -12.97
N LYS A 66 -3.77 0.90 -14.03
CA LYS A 66 -2.41 0.38 -14.01
C LYS A 66 -1.59 1.05 -15.09
N ASP A 67 -0.49 1.70 -14.72
CA ASP A 67 0.49 2.33 -15.61
C ASP A 67 -0.15 3.22 -16.69
N CYS A 68 -1.23 3.92 -16.32
CA CYS A 68 -1.94 4.82 -17.22
C CYS A 68 -1.20 6.15 -17.34
N MET A 69 -0.97 6.60 -18.57
CA MET A 69 -0.20 7.81 -18.87
C MET A 69 -1.11 9.04 -18.84
N LYS A 70 -0.51 10.20 -18.55
CA LYS A 70 -1.11 11.55 -18.53
C LYS A 70 -2.17 11.82 -17.45
N LEU A 71 -2.69 10.80 -16.76
CA LEU A 71 -3.70 11.01 -15.73
C LEU A 71 -3.13 11.85 -14.56
N VAL A 72 -3.70 13.04 -14.36
CA VAL A 72 -3.35 13.95 -13.26
C VAL A 72 -4.44 13.96 -12.20
N GLU A 73 -5.70 13.84 -12.62
CA GLU A 73 -6.87 13.91 -11.76
C GLU A 73 -7.98 12.96 -12.23
N ALA A 74 -8.63 12.28 -11.28
CA ALA A 74 -9.87 11.56 -11.56
C ALA A 74 -10.92 11.78 -10.46
N GLU A 75 -12.14 12.08 -10.89
CA GLU A 75 -13.31 12.22 -10.01
C GLU A 75 -14.29 11.07 -10.28
N PHE A 76 -14.73 10.43 -9.20
CA PHE A 76 -15.65 9.30 -9.24
C PHE A 76 -16.97 9.63 -8.55
N ASP A 77 -18.07 9.54 -9.28
CA ASP A 77 -19.43 9.50 -8.76
C ASP A 77 -19.95 8.06 -8.87
N THR A 78 -19.44 7.21 -7.96
CA THR A 78 -19.65 5.76 -7.97
C THR A 78 -20.05 5.27 -6.57
N PRO A 79 -21.35 5.37 -6.20
CA PRO A 79 -21.80 5.10 -4.83
C PRO A 79 -21.53 3.67 -4.37
N LYS A 80 -21.40 2.71 -5.30
CA LYS A 80 -21.13 1.30 -4.99
C LYS A 80 -19.65 0.91 -5.04
N LEU A 81 -18.73 1.86 -5.22
CA LEU A 81 -17.30 1.58 -5.28
C LEU A 81 -16.80 1.07 -3.92
N GLN A 82 -16.35 -0.18 -3.91
CA GLN A 82 -15.85 -0.90 -2.74
C GLN A 82 -14.34 -1.19 -2.85
N SER A 83 -13.83 -1.35 -4.06
CA SER A 83 -12.42 -1.67 -4.31
C SER A 83 -11.79 -0.68 -5.29
N PHE A 84 -10.68 -0.08 -4.89
CA PHE A 84 -9.90 0.82 -5.74
C PHE A 84 -8.48 0.28 -5.93
N LYS A 85 -8.03 0.18 -7.18
CA LYS A 85 -6.68 -0.30 -7.50
C LYS A 85 -5.92 0.72 -8.31
N TYR A 86 -4.69 1.01 -7.90
CA TYR A 86 -3.82 1.94 -8.61
C TYR A 86 -2.41 1.37 -8.76
N GLY A 87 -1.81 1.57 -9.92
CA GLY A 87 -0.39 1.37 -10.11
C GLY A 87 0.18 2.36 -11.09
N GLY A 88 1.32 2.93 -10.75
CA GLY A 88 2.03 3.88 -11.59
C GLY A 88 3.12 4.62 -10.82
N GLU A 89 3.89 5.41 -11.55
CA GLU A 89 5.01 6.19 -11.02
C GLU A 89 4.54 7.27 -10.03
N THR A 90 3.65 8.16 -10.47
CA THR A 90 3.11 9.25 -9.64
C THR A 90 1.65 8.98 -9.34
N ILE A 91 1.21 9.14 -8.09
CA ILE A 91 -0.22 9.01 -7.73
C ILE A 91 -1.01 10.24 -8.20
N PRO A 92 -2.07 10.12 -9.03
CA PRO A 92 -2.95 11.23 -9.40
C PRO A 92 -3.79 11.73 -8.23
N ARG A 93 -4.43 12.89 -8.39
CA ARG A 93 -5.46 13.34 -7.45
C ARG A 93 -6.74 12.56 -7.69
N PHE A 94 -7.21 11.86 -6.68
CA PHE A 94 -8.46 11.11 -6.76
C PHE A 94 -9.51 11.72 -5.84
N TYR A 95 -10.70 11.91 -6.39
CA TYR A 95 -11.87 12.37 -5.67
C TYR A 95 -12.99 11.35 -5.82
N LEU A 96 -13.75 11.16 -4.75
CA LEU A 96 -14.80 10.15 -4.66
C LEU A 96 -16.02 10.71 -3.94
N ASN A 97 -17.10 10.86 -4.68
CA ASN A 97 -18.40 11.22 -4.15
C ASN A 97 -19.18 9.93 -3.88
N SER A 98 -18.96 9.30 -2.72
CA SER A 98 -19.62 8.05 -2.35
C SER A 98 -19.65 7.83 -0.83
N VAL A 99 -20.74 7.22 -0.34
CA VAL A 99 -21.06 7.06 1.09
C VAL A 99 -20.82 5.63 1.59
N ALA A 100 -20.00 4.82 0.92
CA ALA A 100 -19.77 3.44 1.35
C ALA A 100 -19.05 3.37 2.71
N ASP A 101 -19.51 2.45 3.57
CA ASP A 101 -18.99 2.26 4.94
C ASP A 101 -17.68 1.47 4.99
N TYR A 102 -17.40 0.67 3.96
CA TYR A 102 -16.24 -0.22 3.89
C TYR A 102 -15.61 -0.19 2.50
N ARG A 103 -14.28 0.00 2.44
CA ARG A 103 -13.53 -0.03 1.20
C ARG A 103 -12.15 -0.65 1.37
N THR A 104 -11.71 -1.33 0.32
CA THR A 104 -10.36 -1.88 0.18
C THR A 104 -9.60 -1.12 -0.91
N ALA A 105 -8.30 -0.96 -0.74
CA ALA A 105 -7.44 -0.45 -1.80
C ALA A 105 -6.25 -1.38 -2.09
N GLU A 106 -5.84 -1.40 -3.35
CA GLU A 106 -4.60 -2.03 -3.79
C GLU A 106 -3.75 -0.98 -4.50
N PHE A 107 -2.55 -0.71 -3.99
CA PHE A 107 -1.59 0.17 -4.62
C PHE A 107 -0.39 -0.62 -5.09
N SER A 108 0.19 -0.24 -6.21
CA SER A 108 1.44 -0.80 -6.70
C SER A 108 2.38 0.30 -7.18
N ALA A 109 3.66 0.24 -6.79
CA ALA A 109 4.65 1.24 -7.20
C ALA A 109 6.03 0.61 -7.37
N LEU A 110 6.87 1.24 -8.19
CA LEU A 110 8.31 0.95 -8.19
C LEU A 110 8.97 1.62 -6.98
N PHE A 111 9.97 0.96 -6.41
CA PHE A 111 10.67 1.40 -5.21
C PHE A 111 11.19 2.84 -5.32
N GLN A 112 11.80 3.15 -6.47
CA GLN A 112 12.43 4.43 -6.78
C GLN A 112 11.47 5.61 -6.98
N HIS A 113 10.18 5.36 -7.13
CA HIS A 113 9.17 6.40 -7.34
C HIS A 113 8.54 6.90 -6.05
N MET A 114 8.89 6.30 -4.91
CA MET A 114 8.34 6.67 -3.62
C MET A 114 9.21 7.75 -2.97
N ASP A 115 8.74 8.99 -3.04
CA ASP A 115 9.24 10.12 -2.26
C ASP A 115 8.21 10.54 -1.19
N SER A 116 8.54 11.56 -0.39
CA SER A 116 7.61 12.10 0.61
C SER A 116 6.27 12.53 0.01
N LEU A 117 6.26 13.09 -1.20
CA LEU A 117 5.03 13.54 -1.88
C LEU A 117 4.14 12.36 -2.28
N TRP A 118 4.74 11.27 -2.74
CA TRP A 118 4.06 10.03 -3.07
C TRP A 118 3.34 9.47 -1.84
N PHE A 119 4.02 9.38 -0.68
CA PHE A 119 3.41 8.90 0.56
C PHE A 119 2.28 9.80 1.07
N MET A 120 2.42 11.12 0.95
CA MET A 120 1.36 12.07 1.30
C MET A 120 0.11 11.88 0.41
N ARG A 121 0.29 11.67 -0.90
CA ARG A 121 -0.84 11.41 -1.80
C ARG A 121 -1.53 10.09 -1.49
N LEU A 122 -0.76 9.04 -1.18
CA LEU A 122 -1.33 7.77 -0.73
C LEU A 122 -2.20 8.00 0.51
N TYR A 123 -1.66 8.66 1.54
CA TYR A 123 -2.39 9.00 2.76
C TYR A 123 -3.71 9.75 2.46
N ASP A 124 -3.65 10.79 1.63
CA ASP A 124 -4.82 11.61 1.31
C ASP A 124 -5.94 10.76 0.70
N ILE A 125 -5.59 9.86 -0.23
CA ILE A 125 -6.56 8.98 -0.87
C ILE A 125 -7.14 7.99 0.13
N LEU A 126 -6.30 7.31 0.92
CA LEU A 126 -6.80 6.31 1.87
C LEU A 126 -7.75 6.95 2.89
N ARG A 127 -7.40 8.14 3.40
CA ARG A 127 -8.23 8.91 4.31
C ARG A 127 -9.53 9.35 3.63
N TYR A 128 -9.43 9.98 2.47
CA TYR A 128 -10.58 10.53 1.76
C TYR A 128 -11.57 9.42 1.34
N PHE A 129 -11.05 8.29 0.88
CA PHE A 129 -11.83 7.13 0.47
C PHE A 129 -12.22 6.27 1.68
N LYS A 130 -11.83 6.63 2.91
CA LYS A 130 -12.09 5.84 4.14
C LYS A 130 -11.68 4.38 3.97
N ILE A 131 -10.54 4.14 3.35
CA ILE A 131 -9.99 2.80 3.14
C ILE A 131 -9.62 2.20 4.49
N GLN A 132 -10.09 0.98 4.73
CA GLN A 132 -9.79 0.25 5.97
C GLN A 132 -8.73 -0.82 5.76
N ASP A 133 -8.69 -1.38 4.55
CA ASP A 133 -7.77 -2.46 4.19
C ASP A 133 -6.96 -2.08 2.95
N LEU A 134 -5.64 -2.00 3.12
CA LEU A 134 -4.68 -1.69 2.07
C LEU A 134 -3.86 -2.93 1.74
N THR A 135 -3.79 -3.29 0.46
CA THR A 135 -2.68 -4.09 -0.09
C THR A 135 -1.73 -3.15 -0.82
N PHE A 136 -0.45 -3.20 -0.49
CA PHE A 136 0.56 -2.38 -1.14
C PHE A 136 1.66 -3.27 -1.71
N GLU A 137 1.74 -3.27 -3.04
CA GLU A 137 2.70 -4.03 -3.83
C GLU A 137 3.88 -3.14 -4.23
N ILE A 138 5.08 -3.59 -3.88
CA ILE A 138 6.30 -2.84 -4.09
C ILE A 138 7.20 -3.65 -5.01
N TYR A 139 7.64 -3.00 -6.08
CA TYR A 139 8.51 -3.60 -7.10
C TYR A 139 9.86 -2.90 -7.06
N SER A 140 10.95 -3.60 -6.75
CA SER A 140 12.28 -2.99 -6.69
C SER A 140 13.17 -3.41 -7.85
N ILE A 141 13.68 -2.41 -8.57
CA ILE A 141 14.54 -2.60 -9.76
C ILE A 141 15.92 -1.93 -9.64
N GLY A 142 16.34 -1.45 -8.46
CA GLY A 142 17.75 -1.11 -8.20
C GLY A 142 18.04 0.22 -7.53
N GLU A 143 17.07 1.13 -7.42
CA GLU A 143 17.26 2.44 -6.79
C GLU A 143 16.54 2.56 -5.44
N ASP A 144 17.06 3.42 -4.56
CA ASP A 144 16.58 3.60 -3.19
C ASP A 144 15.37 4.55 -3.09
N ILE A 145 14.64 4.43 -1.99
CA ILE A 145 13.59 5.37 -1.58
C ILE A 145 14.22 6.63 -1.01
N SER A 146 13.63 7.78 -1.33
CA SER A 146 13.90 9.02 -0.61
C SER A 146 12.77 9.30 0.37
N PHE A 147 13.10 9.48 1.64
CA PHE A 147 12.16 9.96 2.64
C PHE A 147 12.83 11.07 3.45
N ASN A 148 12.15 12.20 3.60
CA ASN A 148 12.59 13.29 4.46
C ASN A 148 11.46 13.68 5.42
N ALA A 149 11.69 13.50 6.72
CA ALA A 149 10.73 13.88 7.76
C ALA A 149 10.44 15.40 7.77
N GLU A 150 11.39 16.23 7.34
CA GLU A 150 11.21 17.69 7.31
C GLU A 150 10.11 18.13 6.33
N ASP A 151 9.84 17.33 5.28
CA ASP A 151 8.75 17.58 4.32
C ASP A 151 7.36 17.57 4.99
N TYR A 152 7.28 17.03 6.20
CA TYR A 152 6.07 16.93 7.01
C TYR A 152 5.95 18.06 8.05
N THR A 153 6.96 18.93 8.17
CA THR A 153 6.96 20.02 9.15
C THR A 153 5.78 20.97 8.93
N GLY A 154 5.00 21.21 9.98
CA GLY A 154 3.84 22.10 9.94
C GLY A 154 2.60 21.51 9.26
N LYS A 155 2.65 20.27 8.76
CA LYS A 155 1.48 19.58 8.20
C LYS A 155 0.73 18.83 9.29
N GLN A 156 -0.60 18.87 9.20
CA GLN A 156 -1.46 18.09 10.09
C GLN A 156 -2.01 16.88 9.33
N PHE A 157 -1.88 15.72 9.95
CA PHE A 157 -2.40 14.45 9.45
C PHE A 157 -3.48 13.96 10.42
N PRO A 158 -4.77 14.27 10.17
CA PRO A 158 -5.85 13.80 11.03
C PRO A 158 -5.91 12.27 11.07
N LEU A 159 -6.02 11.70 12.26
CA LEU A 159 -6.11 10.25 12.42
C LEU A 159 -7.25 9.66 11.56
N PHE A 160 -6.96 8.57 10.87
CA PHE A 160 -7.95 7.72 10.21
C PHE A 160 -7.66 6.26 10.56
N GLU A 161 -8.69 5.41 10.58
CA GLU A 161 -8.52 4.01 10.94
C GLU A 161 -8.14 3.16 9.73
N LEU A 162 -6.87 2.77 9.64
CA LEU A 162 -6.39 1.72 8.75
C LEU A 162 -6.26 0.41 9.53
N ASN A 163 -7.15 -0.53 9.29
CA ASN A 163 -7.21 -1.81 9.99
C ASN A 163 -6.07 -2.72 9.55
N ASN A 164 -6.05 -3.08 8.26
CA ASN A 164 -5.07 -4.02 7.73
C ASN A 164 -4.23 -3.36 6.65
N MET A 165 -2.92 -3.47 6.78
CA MET A 165 -1.97 -3.22 5.70
C MET A 165 -1.27 -4.51 5.33
N LYS A 166 -1.25 -4.82 4.05
CA LYS A 166 -0.56 -5.99 3.50
C LYS A 166 0.54 -5.52 2.55
N LEU A 167 1.78 -5.69 2.96
CA LEU A 167 2.95 -5.45 2.12
C LEU A 167 3.27 -6.69 1.30
N VAL A 168 3.29 -6.50 -0.02
CA VAL A 168 3.75 -7.50 -0.99
C VAL A 168 4.98 -6.92 -1.66
N MET A 169 6.11 -7.65 -1.63
CA MET A 169 7.37 -7.16 -2.15
C MET A 169 7.88 -8.09 -3.25
N PHE A 170 8.13 -7.52 -4.42
CA PHE A 170 8.76 -8.15 -5.56
C PHE A 170 10.16 -7.53 -5.71
N LEU A 171 11.16 -8.22 -5.18
CA LEU A 171 12.55 -7.80 -5.32
C LEU A 171 13.19 -8.57 -6.47
N PHE A 172 13.60 -7.85 -7.50
CA PHE A 172 14.45 -8.42 -8.55
C PHE A 172 15.91 -8.37 -8.08
N GLU A 173 16.83 -9.12 -8.71
CA GLU A 173 18.24 -9.11 -8.30
C GLU A 173 18.81 -7.69 -8.40
N THR A 174 18.95 -7.01 -7.26
CA THR A 174 19.57 -5.69 -7.15
C THR A 174 20.93 -5.81 -6.48
N THR A 175 21.90 -5.03 -6.93
CA THR A 175 23.22 -4.90 -6.30
C THR A 175 23.20 -3.93 -5.11
N SER A 176 22.13 -3.15 -4.96
CA SER A 176 21.94 -2.14 -3.92
C SER A 176 21.22 -2.70 -2.68
N THR A 177 21.68 -2.25 -1.50
CA THR A 177 21.03 -2.51 -0.22
C THR A 177 19.77 -1.66 -0.10
N ILE A 178 18.62 -2.29 0.02
CA ILE A 178 17.33 -1.60 0.13
C ILE A 178 17.25 -0.79 1.44
N ASN A 179 16.95 0.51 1.33
CA ASN A 179 16.69 1.36 2.50
C ASN A 179 15.29 1.10 3.11
N TYR A 180 15.17 0.02 3.89
CA TYR A 180 13.93 -0.33 4.59
C TYR A 180 13.49 0.70 5.63
N ILE A 181 14.41 1.47 6.21
CA ILE A 181 14.08 2.52 7.18
C ILE A 181 13.24 3.59 6.49
N SER A 182 13.69 4.11 5.35
CA SER A 182 12.94 5.12 4.59
C SER A 182 11.59 4.61 4.10
N LEU A 183 11.48 3.33 3.73
CA LEU A 183 10.19 2.70 3.41
C LEU A 183 9.24 2.73 4.61
N LEU A 184 9.69 2.23 5.76
CA LEU A 184 8.87 2.15 6.97
C LEU A 184 8.51 3.54 7.49
N ASP A 185 9.44 4.48 7.43
CA ASP A 185 9.18 5.87 7.80
C ASP A 185 8.11 6.46 6.87
N GLY A 186 8.25 6.38 5.54
CA GLY A 186 7.24 6.87 4.60
C GLY A 186 5.83 6.28 4.84
N LEU A 187 5.75 4.99 5.11
CA LEU A 187 4.48 4.30 5.36
C LEU A 187 3.89 4.65 6.73
N PHE A 188 4.68 4.57 7.81
CA PHE A 188 4.15 4.67 9.17
C PHE A 188 4.11 6.07 9.71
N TRP A 189 4.78 7.04 9.08
CA TRP A 189 4.61 8.45 9.42
C TRP A 189 3.13 8.83 9.35
N ASN A 190 2.45 8.37 8.30
CA ASN A 190 1.08 8.78 7.96
C ASN A 190 0.02 7.69 8.16
N LEU A 191 0.33 6.42 7.83
CA LEU A 191 -0.71 5.38 7.72
C LEU A 191 -1.00 4.66 9.04
N ARG A 192 0.02 4.44 9.88
CA ARG A 192 -0.05 3.79 11.21
C ARG A 192 -1.04 2.61 11.28
N PRO A 193 -0.91 1.57 10.42
CA PRO A 193 -1.87 0.47 10.37
C PRO A 193 -1.96 -0.29 11.70
N ARG A 194 -3.15 -0.82 12.04
CA ARG A 194 -3.31 -1.72 13.22
C ARG A 194 -2.63 -3.06 13.02
N ILE A 195 -2.73 -3.64 11.82
CA ILE A 195 -2.14 -4.93 11.46
C ILE A 195 -1.29 -4.75 10.21
N LEU A 196 -0.05 -5.23 10.26
CA LEU A 196 0.78 -5.37 9.07
C LEU A 196 1.02 -6.82 8.73
N SER A 197 0.76 -7.18 7.49
CA SER A 197 1.05 -8.48 6.94
C SER A 197 2.14 -8.36 5.87
N PHE A 198 3.19 -9.15 5.96
CA PHE A 198 4.10 -9.40 4.83
C PHE A 198 3.62 -10.65 4.10
N PHE A 199 3.32 -10.53 2.82
CA PHE A 199 2.78 -11.63 2.02
C PHE A 199 3.48 -11.70 0.69
N LYS A 200 3.58 -12.90 0.10
CA LYS A 200 4.07 -13.04 -1.28
C LYS A 200 5.43 -12.34 -1.47
N LEU A 201 6.37 -12.63 -0.57
CA LEU A 201 7.73 -12.12 -0.60
C LEU A 201 8.53 -12.86 -1.69
N TYR A 202 8.25 -12.52 -2.94
CA TYR A 202 8.86 -13.19 -4.08
C TYR A 202 10.31 -12.74 -4.20
N CYS A 203 11.21 -13.72 -4.16
CA CYS A 203 12.64 -13.54 -4.35
C CYS A 203 13.29 -12.58 -3.33
N LEU A 204 12.59 -12.28 -2.23
CA LEU A 204 13.12 -11.58 -1.07
C LEU A 204 14.06 -12.52 -0.31
N SER A 205 15.36 -12.22 -0.30
CA SER A 205 16.32 -13.01 0.45
C SER A 205 16.00 -12.98 1.96
N PRO A 206 16.31 -14.03 2.71
CA PRO A 206 16.18 -14.01 4.17
C PRO A 206 16.95 -12.87 4.83
N GLN A 207 18.06 -12.43 4.25
CA GLN A 207 18.82 -11.24 4.70
C GLN A 207 18.02 -9.94 4.51
N ASN A 208 17.32 -9.80 3.38
CA ASN A 208 16.44 -8.67 3.11
C ASN A 208 15.27 -8.61 4.09
N LEU A 209 14.64 -9.75 4.39
CA LEU A 209 13.60 -9.82 5.43
C LEU A 209 14.14 -9.43 6.80
N LYS A 210 15.32 -9.96 7.18
CA LYS A 210 16.00 -9.61 8.44
C LYS A 210 16.28 -8.11 8.53
N GLY A 211 16.73 -7.49 7.43
CA GLY A 211 16.95 -6.04 7.37
C GLY A 211 15.69 -5.24 7.67
N LEU A 212 14.59 -5.55 6.98
CA LEU A 212 13.29 -4.94 7.19
C LEU A 212 12.78 -5.11 8.63
N LEU A 213 12.89 -6.32 9.16
CA LEU A 213 12.44 -6.65 10.51
C LEU A 213 13.31 -6.00 11.60
N LYS A 214 14.63 -5.89 11.40
CA LYS A 214 15.54 -5.13 12.27
C LYS A 214 15.12 -3.68 12.39
N CYS A 215 14.67 -3.07 11.29
CA CYS A 215 14.21 -1.68 11.30
C CYS A 215 12.97 -1.47 12.18
N LEU A 216 12.16 -2.52 12.40
CA LEU A 216 10.97 -2.45 13.27
C LEU A 216 11.30 -2.48 14.77
N VAL A 217 12.37 -3.18 15.16
CA VAL A 217 12.75 -3.40 16.58
C VAL A 217 13.99 -2.62 17.02
N ALA A 218 14.60 -1.85 16.11
CA ALA A 218 15.75 -1.02 16.44
C ALA A 218 15.38 0.02 17.52
N GLU A 219 15.99 -0.10 18.70
CA GLU A 219 16.02 0.93 19.75
C GLU A 219 16.97 2.05 19.30
N GLU A 220 16.55 3.32 19.42
CA GLU A 220 17.32 4.43 18.85
C GLU A 220 18.39 5.01 19.79
N PRO A 221 19.56 5.37 19.22
CA PRO A 221 20.37 6.47 19.74
C PRO A 221 20.03 7.84 19.13
N ASN A 222 19.44 7.92 17.93
CA ASN A 222 19.34 9.16 17.15
C ASN A 222 17.97 9.35 16.43
N CYS A 223 16.86 9.50 17.16
CA CYS A 223 15.64 10.04 16.53
C CYS A 223 15.94 11.45 16.00
N TYR A 224 15.52 11.77 14.77
CA TYR A 224 15.41 13.16 14.27
C TYR A 224 14.26 13.94 14.93
N CYS A 225 13.82 13.54 16.13
CA CYS A 225 12.73 14.12 16.89
C CYS A 225 13.17 15.47 17.51
N SER A 226 13.50 16.46 16.69
CA SER A 226 13.71 17.83 17.16
C SER A 226 12.36 18.58 17.19
N GLN A 227 11.99 18.97 18.40
CA GLN A 227 11.05 20.00 18.83
C GLN A 227 9.61 20.09 18.31
N ASN A 228 9.11 19.37 17.29
CA ASN A 228 7.67 19.45 16.92
C ASN A 228 7.11 18.29 16.06
N LEU A 229 7.84 17.18 15.87
CA LEU A 229 7.40 16.05 15.05
C LEU A 229 7.30 14.77 15.89
N ASP A 230 6.08 14.25 16.06
CA ASP A 230 5.83 12.98 16.77
C ASP A 230 6.16 11.79 15.85
N CYS A 231 7.42 11.32 15.91
CA CYS A 231 7.87 10.11 15.21
C CYS A 231 6.97 8.91 15.52
N TRP A 232 6.66 8.10 14.50
CA TRP A 232 5.81 6.92 14.64
C TRP A 232 6.38 5.90 15.63
N ARG A 233 7.72 5.84 15.77
CA ARG A 233 8.43 4.97 16.74
C ARG A 233 8.11 5.32 18.18
N HIS A 234 7.93 6.60 18.51
CA HIS A 234 7.52 7.02 19.86
C HIS A 234 6.06 6.71 20.17
N SER A 235 5.24 6.57 19.14
CA SER A 235 3.84 6.16 19.30
C SER A 235 3.70 4.63 19.42
N LEU A 236 4.72 3.88 18.98
CA LEU A 236 4.75 2.42 19.03
C LEU A 236 4.94 1.93 20.48
N LYS A 237 3.99 1.16 20.98
CA LYS A 237 4.11 0.51 22.30
C LYS A 237 4.75 -0.86 22.19
N ASP A 238 4.25 -1.66 21.25
CA ASP A 238 4.61 -3.05 21.10
C ASP A 238 4.28 -3.52 19.68
N ILE A 239 5.04 -4.51 19.20
CA ILE A 239 4.78 -5.23 17.96
C ILE A 239 4.58 -6.69 18.35
N LYS A 240 3.49 -7.32 17.93
CA LYS A 240 3.24 -8.74 18.24
C LYS A 240 3.21 -9.58 16.98
N LEU A 241 3.80 -10.77 17.03
CA LEU A 241 3.72 -11.76 15.96
C LEU A 241 2.38 -12.48 16.04
N ILE A 242 1.52 -12.31 15.04
CA ILE A 242 0.20 -12.98 14.99
C ILE A 242 0.33 -14.37 14.38
N THR A 243 1.08 -14.49 13.27
CA THR A 243 1.14 -15.74 12.53
C THR A 243 2.47 -15.86 11.79
N VAL A 244 3.27 -16.82 12.24
CA VAL A 244 4.49 -17.32 11.58
C VAL A 244 4.51 -18.83 11.80
N LYS A 245 4.79 -19.62 10.75
CA LYS A 245 4.82 -21.09 10.88
C LYS A 245 5.84 -21.50 11.96
N GLY A 246 5.37 -22.20 12.99
CA GLY A 246 6.21 -22.71 14.09
C GLY A 246 6.34 -21.80 15.32
N TRP A 247 5.54 -20.74 15.42
CA TRP A 247 5.58 -19.77 16.53
C TRP A 247 4.22 -19.62 17.21
N GLU A 248 4.23 -19.32 18.51
CA GLU A 248 3.02 -18.97 19.26
C GLU A 248 2.49 -17.59 18.83
N SER A 249 1.17 -17.49 18.61
CA SER A 249 0.53 -16.21 18.33
C SER A 249 0.65 -15.27 19.53
N ASP A 250 0.74 -13.97 19.27
CA ASP A 250 0.85 -12.88 20.24
C ASP A 250 2.19 -12.77 20.97
N THR A 251 3.23 -13.46 20.48
CA THR A 251 4.61 -13.29 20.95
C THR A 251 5.08 -11.85 20.70
N VAL A 252 5.62 -11.19 21.73
CA VAL A 252 6.21 -9.84 21.65
C VAL A 252 7.42 -9.86 20.70
N PHE A 253 7.39 -9.02 19.67
CA PHE A 253 8.43 -8.88 18.68
C PHE A 253 9.46 -7.83 19.11
N ASN A 254 10.63 -8.31 19.50
CA ASN A 254 11.73 -7.56 20.10
C ASN A 254 13.08 -8.11 19.58
N ALA A 255 14.20 -7.59 20.10
CA ALA A 255 15.53 -8.04 19.67
C ALA A 255 15.78 -9.55 19.90
N MET A 256 15.25 -10.13 20.98
CA MET A 256 15.43 -11.56 21.29
C MET A 256 14.67 -12.44 20.31
N THR A 257 13.37 -12.19 20.15
CA THR A 257 12.50 -12.93 19.22
C THR A 257 12.87 -12.70 17.75
N LEU A 258 13.42 -11.53 17.42
CA LEU A 258 14.03 -11.30 16.12
C LEU A 258 15.22 -12.24 15.87
N ASN A 259 16.09 -12.48 16.86
CA ASN A 259 17.22 -13.40 16.70
C ASN A 259 16.75 -14.84 16.48
N ASP A 260 15.74 -15.28 17.22
CA ASP A 260 15.15 -16.60 17.05
C ASP A 260 14.48 -16.75 15.67
N LEU A 261 13.76 -15.72 15.20
CA LEU A 261 13.19 -15.68 13.85
C LEU A 261 14.29 -15.66 12.79
N THR A 262 15.41 -14.99 13.08
CA THR A 262 16.58 -14.91 12.21
C THR A 262 17.22 -16.28 12.04
N ASN A 263 17.32 -17.07 13.11
CA ASN A 263 17.80 -18.45 13.06
C ASN A 263 16.87 -19.33 12.21
N TYR A 264 15.55 -19.24 12.44
CA TYR A 264 14.55 -19.92 11.60
C TYR A 264 14.67 -19.56 10.12
N LEU A 265 14.96 -18.29 9.82
CA LEU A 265 15.18 -17.81 8.46
C LEU A 265 16.49 -18.32 7.84
N ASP A 266 17.52 -18.60 8.64
CA ASP A 266 18.77 -19.23 8.17
C ASP A 266 18.58 -20.72 7.89
N ASP A 267 17.87 -21.44 8.76
CA ASP A 267 17.47 -22.83 8.53
C ASP A 267 16.66 -22.95 7.23
N TRP A 268 15.80 -21.96 6.94
CA TRP A 268 15.08 -21.88 5.67
C TRP A 268 16.00 -21.71 4.45
N VAL A 269 17.10 -20.96 4.55
CA VAL A 269 18.10 -20.86 3.46
C VAL A 269 18.72 -22.22 3.19
N ILE A 270 18.97 -23.01 4.24
CA ILE A 270 19.56 -24.35 4.13
C ILE A 270 18.57 -25.30 3.44
N GLU A 271 17.31 -25.35 3.89
CA GLU A 271 16.26 -26.17 3.28
C GLU A 271 16.01 -25.81 1.81
N ALA A 272 15.99 -24.52 1.46
CA ALA A 272 15.75 -24.07 0.08
C ALA A 272 16.93 -24.34 -0.87
N LYS A 273 18.14 -24.57 -0.33
CA LYS A 273 19.34 -24.92 -1.09
C LYS A 273 19.52 -26.43 -1.28
N GLU A 274 18.73 -27.27 -0.62
CA GLU A 274 18.72 -28.70 -0.96
C GLU A 274 18.25 -28.90 -2.41
N PRO A 275 19.00 -29.63 -3.24
CA PRO A 275 18.64 -29.80 -4.64
C PRO A 275 17.32 -30.56 -4.74
N LEU A 276 16.30 -29.90 -5.29
CA LEU A 276 15.07 -30.55 -5.72
C LEU A 276 15.45 -31.71 -6.67
N LYS A 277 14.88 -32.89 -6.42
CA LYS A 277 15.11 -34.13 -7.21
C LYS A 277 14.67 -34.04 -8.69
N TYR A 278 14.25 -32.88 -9.18
CA TYR A 278 13.80 -32.67 -10.56
C TYR A 278 14.24 -31.30 -11.10
N PRO A 279 14.71 -31.21 -12.36
CA PRO A 279 15.28 -29.98 -12.90
C PRO A 279 14.17 -28.98 -13.25
N VAL A 280 14.22 -27.78 -12.65
CA VAL A 280 13.31 -26.67 -12.98
C VAL A 280 13.92 -25.83 -14.11
N LYS A 281 13.24 -25.74 -15.26
CA LYS A 281 13.70 -25.08 -16.50
C LYS A 281 13.46 -23.56 -16.57
N ASN A 282 13.18 -22.87 -15.47
CA ASN A 282 12.85 -21.43 -15.56
C ASN A 282 13.25 -20.66 -14.27
N PRO A 283 14.08 -19.60 -14.35
CA PRO A 283 14.49 -18.80 -13.18
C PRO A 283 13.37 -17.95 -12.56
N LEU A 284 12.17 -17.90 -13.19
CA LEU A 284 10.99 -17.19 -12.68
C LEU A 284 10.13 -17.99 -11.68
N ASN A 285 10.51 -19.23 -11.33
CA ASN A 285 9.80 -20.05 -10.36
C ASN A 285 10.30 -19.83 -8.91
N CYS A 286 10.05 -18.65 -8.36
CA CYS A 286 10.10 -18.44 -6.90
C CYS A 286 8.89 -19.20 -6.27
N HIS A 287 9.05 -20.49 -5.95
CA HIS A 287 8.02 -21.32 -5.29
C HIS A 287 7.98 -21.07 -3.77
N GLY A 288 6.78 -20.77 -3.25
CA GLY A 288 6.47 -20.67 -1.83
C GLY A 288 6.05 -19.27 -1.37
N ALA A 289 4.77 -18.93 -1.55
CA ALA A 289 4.22 -17.74 -0.89
C ALA A 289 4.14 -18.00 0.63
N LYS A 290 4.97 -17.32 1.42
CA LYS A 290 4.90 -17.33 2.88
C LYS A 290 4.24 -16.04 3.37
N LEU A 291 3.46 -16.16 4.45
CA LEU A 291 2.74 -15.07 5.10
C LEU A 291 3.36 -14.88 6.49
N PHE A 292 3.74 -13.64 6.81
CA PHE A 292 4.08 -13.19 8.15
C PHE A 292 3.08 -12.11 8.56
N ARG A 293 2.51 -12.18 9.76
CA ARG A 293 1.60 -11.16 10.27
C ARG A 293 2.12 -10.57 11.58
N LEU A 294 2.19 -9.25 11.62
CA LEU A 294 2.52 -8.43 12.78
C LEU A 294 1.31 -7.59 13.18
N PHE A 295 1.06 -7.48 14.47
CA PHE A 295 0.10 -6.57 15.08
C PHE A 295 0.85 -5.38 15.66
N TYR A 296 0.36 -4.16 15.40
CA TYR A 296 0.88 -2.94 16.01
C TYR A 296 0.00 -2.50 17.17
N VAL A 297 0.61 -2.29 18.33
CA VAL A 297 -0.04 -1.58 19.44
C VAL A 297 0.50 -0.15 19.45
N VAL A 298 -0.35 0.82 19.09
CA VAL A 298 -0.02 2.24 19.16
C VAL A 298 -0.61 2.85 20.43
N SER A 299 0.13 3.75 21.09
CA SER A 299 -0.42 4.69 22.06
C SER A 299 -1.39 5.61 21.33
N VAL A 300 -2.68 5.56 21.60
CA VAL A 300 -3.53 6.71 21.26
C VAL A 300 -3.02 7.87 22.11
N PRO A 301 -2.50 8.97 21.53
CA PRO A 301 -2.26 10.15 22.34
C PRO A 301 -3.63 10.61 22.81
N VAL A 302 -3.88 10.47 24.11
CA VAL A 302 -5.02 11.13 24.74
C VAL A 302 -4.86 12.62 24.40
N PRO A 303 -5.84 13.27 23.75
CA PRO A 303 -5.76 14.71 23.55
C PRO A 303 -5.52 15.31 24.93
N LYS A 304 -4.45 16.10 25.08
CA LYS A 304 -4.31 16.94 26.27
C LYS A 304 -5.53 17.86 26.27
N ALA A 305 -6.58 17.46 26.99
CA ALA A 305 -7.63 18.36 27.38
C ALA A 305 -6.90 19.55 28.03
N LEU A 306 -7.19 20.75 27.54
CA LEU A 306 -6.75 21.99 28.14
C LEU A 306 -7.32 22.06 29.56
N CYS A 307 -6.66 21.40 30.51
CA CYS A 307 -6.81 21.69 31.93
C CYS A 307 -6.07 23.01 32.18
N GLN A 308 -6.67 24.11 31.76
CA GLN A 308 -6.40 25.39 32.41
C GLN A 308 -7.11 25.33 33.78
N PRO A 309 -6.40 25.52 34.90
CA PRO A 309 -7.09 25.75 36.16
C PRO A 309 -7.85 27.06 36.07
N VAL A 310 -9.18 26.99 36.19
CA VAL A 310 -10.02 28.15 36.42
C VAL A 310 -9.62 28.72 37.78
N LEU A 311 -8.83 29.80 37.76
CA LEU A 311 -8.65 30.64 38.93
C LEU A 311 -9.97 31.38 39.17
N LEU A 312 -10.71 30.95 40.18
CA LEU A 312 -11.82 31.73 40.73
C LEU A 312 -11.23 32.98 41.40
N PRO A 313 -11.72 34.19 41.09
CA PRO A 313 -11.29 35.38 41.79
C PRO A 313 -11.86 35.38 43.22
N SER A 314 -10.99 35.69 44.17
CA SER A 314 -11.29 36.01 45.58
C SER A 314 -12.10 37.29 45.72
#